data_AF-A0A943B8B3-F1
#
_entry.id   AF-A0A943B8B3-F1
#
_cell.length_a   1.000
_cell.length_b   1.000
_cell.length_c   1.000
_cell.angle_alpha   90.00
_cell.angle_beta   90.00
_cell.angle_gamma   90.00
#
_symmetry.space_group_name_H-M   'P 1'
#
loop_
_entity.id
_entity.type
_entity.pdbx_description
1 polymer ?
#
loop_
_entity_poly.entity_id
_entity_poly.type
_entity_poly.pdbx_seq_one_letter_code
_entity_poly.pdbx_strand_id
1 'polypeptide(L)'
;MRYTRYNYKKNKNNNLIMFILKLVGTVVGAGLCGIALAYVAISVLTKNNALPAANIGNKTSIEANNNEVVNSEEGSNGAVSNTSVFYTVQCGYFSNENNANQILSSINGKYSAFIYKDQDKFRVLSGVYESDKVDQIVSELKNSNIECAKIKFSFNNDDKVEYQISSICDGYIRLLDTAFSDDVKSINTDDFKGWTNELEKISAGEKVDILNNLKEHISNLAAEISKENVPAEMEYIYTILLNFKDI
;
A
#
# COMPACT_ATOMS: atom_id res chain seq x y z
N MET A 1 26.46 -70.29 -14.34
CA MET A 1 26.55 -69.10 -15.19
C MET A 1 25.98 -67.91 -14.44
N ARG A 2 26.67 -66.76 -14.54
CA ARG A 2 26.39 -65.52 -13.80
C ARG A 2 25.09 -64.90 -14.30
N TYR A 3 24.15 -64.60 -13.39
CA TYR A 3 23.02 -63.73 -13.70
C TYR A 3 23.28 -62.35 -13.12
N THR A 4 23.27 -61.36 -14.01
CA THR A 4 23.52 -59.95 -13.79
C THR A 4 22.47 -59.36 -12.85
N ARG A 5 22.87 -58.74 -11.74
CA ARG A 5 21.98 -57.90 -10.93
C ARG A 5 21.77 -56.57 -11.64
N TYR A 6 20.54 -56.27 -12.03
CA TYR A 6 20.15 -54.90 -12.38
C TYR A 6 19.98 -54.08 -11.11
N ASN A 7 20.85 -53.09 -10.94
CA ASN A 7 20.72 -52.08 -9.90
C ASN A 7 19.78 -50.98 -10.42
N TYR A 8 18.49 -51.05 -10.11
CA TYR A 8 17.56 -49.97 -10.40
C TYR A 8 17.71 -48.88 -9.34
N LYS A 9 18.42 -47.79 -9.67
CA LYS A 9 18.42 -46.55 -8.88
C LYS A 9 17.01 -45.96 -8.93
N LYS A 10 16.31 -45.98 -7.80
CA LYS A 10 14.95 -45.44 -7.65
C LYS A 10 15.02 -43.91 -7.73
N ASN A 11 14.80 -43.33 -8.91
CA ASN A 11 14.54 -41.90 -9.02
C ASN A 11 13.09 -41.67 -8.55
N LYS A 12 12.93 -41.19 -7.32
CA LYS A 12 11.61 -40.81 -6.79
C LYS A 12 11.23 -39.51 -7.49
N ASN A 13 10.40 -39.63 -8.51
CA ASN A 13 9.82 -38.49 -9.20
C ASN A 13 8.97 -37.70 -8.19
N ASN A 14 9.52 -36.57 -7.73
CA ASN A 14 8.91 -35.70 -6.74
C ASN A 14 7.92 -34.71 -7.37
N ASN A 15 7.26 -35.06 -8.48
CA ASN A 15 6.28 -34.17 -9.12
C ASN A 15 5.13 -33.77 -8.19
N LEU A 16 4.74 -34.61 -7.22
CA LEU A 16 3.68 -34.29 -6.26
C LEU A 16 4.18 -33.35 -5.13
N ILE A 17 5.44 -33.49 -4.71
CA ILE A 17 6.07 -32.58 -3.72
C ILE A 17 6.37 -31.23 -4.38
N MET A 18 6.79 -31.21 -5.65
CA MET A 18 7.00 -29.98 -6.41
C MET A 18 5.67 -29.26 -6.74
N PHE A 19 4.55 -30.00 -6.84
CA PHE A 19 3.21 -29.43 -6.95
C PHE A 19 2.72 -28.86 -5.62
N ILE A 20 2.92 -29.57 -4.50
CA ILE A 20 2.57 -29.09 -3.15
C ILE A 20 3.43 -27.89 -2.76
N LEU A 21 4.71 -27.85 -3.12
CA LEU A 21 5.58 -26.71 -2.84
C LEU A 21 5.21 -25.46 -3.65
N LYS A 22 4.73 -25.65 -4.90
CA LYS A 22 4.16 -24.56 -5.70
C LYS A 22 2.81 -24.09 -5.13
N LEU A 23 1.97 -25.01 -4.68
CA LEU A 23 0.64 -24.71 -4.12
C LEU A 23 0.74 -23.98 -2.76
N VAL A 24 1.65 -24.38 -1.88
CA VAL A 24 1.92 -23.67 -0.60
C VAL A 24 2.55 -22.29 -0.85
N GLY A 25 3.39 -22.13 -1.88
CA GLY A 25 3.91 -20.82 -2.30
C GLY A 25 2.83 -19.87 -2.83
N THR A 26 1.82 -20.38 -3.56
CA THR A 26 0.72 -19.56 -4.09
C THR A 26 -0.42 -19.30 -3.10
N VAL A 27 -0.69 -20.21 -2.15
CA VAL A 27 -1.86 -20.06 -1.24
C VAL A 27 -1.60 -19.06 -0.11
N VAL A 28 -0.35 -18.86 0.32
CA VAL A 28 -0.03 -17.86 1.35
C VAL A 28 -0.01 -16.43 0.77
N GLY A 29 0.29 -16.26 -0.52
CA GLY A 29 0.22 -14.97 -1.22
C GLY A 29 -1.19 -14.60 -1.74
N ALA A 30 -1.94 -15.55 -2.28
CA ALA A 30 -3.24 -15.26 -2.91
C ALA A 30 -4.41 -15.13 -1.90
N GLY A 31 -4.30 -15.71 -0.70
CA GLY A 31 -5.39 -15.71 0.29
C GLY A 31 -5.63 -14.35 0.97
N LEU A 32 -4.57 -13.55 1.17
CA LEU A 32 -4.67 -12.23 1.81
C LEU A 32 -4.87 -11.10 0.78
N CYS A 33 -4.19 -11.18 -0.37
CA CYS A 33 -4.44 -10.26 -1.49
C CYS A 33 -5.88 -10.40 -2.00
N GLY A 34 -6.44 -11.61 -2.09
CA GLY A 34 -7.83 -11.80 -2.53
C GLY A 34 -8.86 -11.11 -1.63
N ILE A 35 -8.65 -11.10 -0.30
CA ILE A 35 -9.58 -10.48 0.66
C ILE A 35 -9.42 -8.96 0.69
N ALA A 36 -8.17 -8.44 0.65
CA ALA A 36 -7.91 -7.01 0.60
C ALA A 36 -8.31 -6.37 -0.74
N LEU A 37 -8.01 -7.03 -1.86
CA LEU A 37 -8.43 -6.62 -3.20
C LEU A 37 -9.93 -6.76 -3.39
N ALA A 38 -10.58 -7.78 -2.81
CA ALA A 38 -12.04 -7.86 -2.77
C ALA A 38 -12.65 -6.71 -1.97
N TYR A 39 -12.04 -6.27 -0.86
CA TYR A 39 -12.56 -5.12 -0.09
C TYR A 39 -12.49 -3.81 -0.87
N VAL A 40 -11.39 -3.57 -1.61
CA VAL A 40 -11.23 -2.42 -2.52
C VAL A 40 -12.18 -2.53 -3.72
N ALA A 41 -12.29 -3.71 -4.34
CA ALA A 41 -13.21 -3.92 -5.45
C ALA A 41 -14.69 -3.79 -5.01
N ILE A 42 -15.05 -4.28 -3.82
CA ILE A 42 -16.39 -4.16 -3.23
C ILE A 42 -16.70 -2.70 -2.88
N SER A 43 -15.75 -1.92 -2.34
CA SER A 43 -15.99 -0.50 -2.05
C SER A 43 -16.16 0.35 -3.32
N VAL A 44 -15.48 -0.02 -4.41
CA VAL A 44 -15.64 0.57 -5.75
C VAL A 44 -16.99 0.17 -6.39
N LEU A 45 -17.42 -1.09 -6.24
CA LEU A 45 -18.68 -1.61 -6.80
C LEU A 45 -19.93 -1.13 -6.04
N THR A 46 -19.87 -1.04 -4.70
CA THR A 46 -21.03 -0.70 -3.86
C THR A 46 -21.42 0.78 -3.90
N LYS A 47 -20.55 1.68 -4.37
CA LYS A 47 -20.90 3.10 -4.58
C LYS A 47 -21.68 3.37 -5.88
N ASN A 48 -21.60 2.48 -6.87
CA ASN A 48 -22.23 2.68 -8.18
C ASN A 48 -23.58 1.97 -8.34
N ASN A 49 -23.93 1.02 -7.46
CA ASN A 49 -25.22 0.35 -7.45
C ASN A 49 -25.83 0.37 -6.05
N ALA A 50 -26.85 1.20 -5.84
CA ALA A 50 -27.74 1.08 -4.70
C ALA A 50 -28.42 -0.30 -4.71
N LEU A 51 -28.12 -1.15 -3.73
CA LEU A 51 -28.86 -2.38 -3.44
C LEU A 51 -29.19 -2.43 -1.94
N PRO A 52 -30.35 -3.00 -1.57
CA PRO A 52 -31.20 -2.50 -0.50
C PRO A 52 -30.73 -2.92 0.89
N ALA A 53 -31.08 -2.08 1.87
CA ALA A 53 -30.81 -2.28 3.29
C ALA A 53 -31.32 -3.64 3.79
N ALA A 54 -30.39 -4.48 4.25
CA ALA A 54 -30.71 -5.60 5.13
C ALA A 54 -30.64 -5.10 6.59
N ASN A 55 -31.81 -5.06 7.23
CA ASN A 55 -31.98 -4.81 8.66
C ASN A 55 -31.20 -5.84 9.48
N ILE A 56 -30.24 -5.39 10.30
CA ILE A 56 -29.88 -6.08 11.55
C ILE A 56 -29.81 -5.00 12.64
N GLY A 57 -30.81 -5.02 13.51
CA GLY A 57 -31.00 -4.04 14.56
C GLY A 57 -30.19 -4.31 15.83
N ASN A 58 -30.21 -3.25 16.64
CA ASN A 58 -29.97 -3.15 18.08
C ASN A 58 -28.53 -2.93 18.61
N LYS A 59 -28.27 -1.65 18.85
CA LYS A 59 -27.95 -1.02 20.16
C LYS A 59 -27.16 -1.88 21.15
N THR A 60 -26.02 -1.35 21.62
CA THR A 60 -25.91 -0.88 23.02
C THR A 60 -24.83 0.21 23.10
N SER A 61 -25.27 1.37 23.58
CA SER A 61 -24.52 2.54 24.02
C SER A 61 -24.00 2.34 25.44
N ILE A 62 -22.75 2.73 25.73
CA ILE A 62 -22.33 3.19 27.06
C ILE A 62 -21.44 4.42 26.87
N GLU A 63 -21.95 5.56 27.33
CA GLU A 63 -21.25 6.82 27.54
C GLU A 63 -20.56 6.87 28.91
N ALA A 64 -19.72 7.90 29.05
CA ALA A 64 -19.34 8.66 30.26
C ALA A 64 -17.89 8.38 30.74
N ASN A 65 -16.93 9.31 30.60
CA ASN A 65 -16.77 10.68 31.17
C ASN A 65 -15.46 10.61 32.01
N ASN A 66 -14.54 11.57 32.16
CA ASN A 66 -14.45 13.00 31.83
C ASN A 66 -13.02 13.52 32.13
N ASN A 67 -12.71 14.69 31.53
CA ASN A 67 -11.69 15.72 31.85
C ASN A 67 -10.24 15.52 31.36
N GLU A 68 -9.57 16.45 30.67
CA GLU A 68 -9.75 17.91 30.58
C GLU A 68 -9.04 18.53 29.33
N VAL A 69 -9.78 19.35 28.56
CA VAL A 69 -9.48 20.68 27.96
C VAL A 69 -8.12 20.86 27.24
N VAL A 70 -8.06 20.79 25.90
CA VAL A 70 -8.43 21.79 24.84
C VAL A 70 -7.34 22.85 24.59
N ASN A 71 -6.78 22.81 23.37
CA ASN A 71 -6.80 23.98 22.50
C ASN A 71 -7.27 23.54 21.12
N SER A 72 -8.50 23.94 20.82
CA SER A 72 -9.29 23.72 19.62
C SER A 72 -8.99 24.80 18.59
N GLU A 73 -8.84 24.40 17.34
CA GLU A 73 -9.45 25.14 16.23
C GLU A 73 -10.67 24.36 15.75
N GLU A 74 -11.75 25.12 15.61
CA GLU A 74 -13.15 24.75 15.36
C GLU A 74 -13.29 23.85 14.12
N GLY A 75 -14.16 22.84 14.10
CA GLY A 75 -15.59 22.95 14.36
C GLY A 75 -16.33 23.22 13.04
N SER A 76 -16.57 22.17 12.25
CA SER A 76 -17.65 22.18 11.25
C SER A 76 -18.48 20.92 11.42
N ASN A 77 -19.70 21.09 11.95
CA ASN A 77 -20.79 20.16 11.74
C ASN A 77 -21.26 20.32 10.28
N GLY A 78 -21.01 19.34 9.41
CA GLY A 78 -21.63 19.31 8.08
C GLY A 78 -20.78 18.61 7.02
N ALA A 79 -21.36 17.58 6.42
CA ALA A 79 -20.81 16.71 5.38
C ALA A 79 -19.74 15.71 5.85
N VAL A 80 -20.02 14.42 5.66
CA VAL A 80 -18.96 13.41 5.51
C VAL A 80 -18.13 13.87 4.33
N SER A 81 -16.95 14.42 4.59
CA SER A 81 -16.00 14.79 3.56
C SER A 81 -15.68 13.53 2.75
N ASN A 82 -16.13 13.46 1.50
CA ASN A 82 -15.90 12.33 0.60
C ASN A 82 -14.47 12.44 0.08
N THR A 83 -13.49 12.28 0.97
CA THR A 83 -12.08 12.51 0.69
C THR A 83 -11.27 11.29 1.08
N SER A 84 -10.43 10.82 0.18
CA SER A 84 -9.40 9.82 0.51
C SER A 84 -8.14 10.54 0.98
N VAL A 85 -7.52 10.04 2.04
CA VAL A 85 -6.36 10.71 2.66
C VAL A 85 -5.22 9.71 2.83
N PHE A 86 -4.05 10.08 2.33
CA PHE A 86 -2.80 9.37 2.59
C PHE A 86 -1.84 10.26 3.36
N TYR A 87 -0.93 9.62 4.09
CA TYR A 87 0.15 10.30 4.78
C TYR A 87 1.49 9.70 4.40
N THR A 88 2.52 10.52 4.38
CA THR A 88 3.89 10.02 4.55
C THR A 88 4.49 10.59 5.82
N VAL A 89 5.45 9.88 6.39
CA VAL A 89 6.20 10.34 7.56
C VAL A 89 7.64 10.60 7.14
N GLN A 90 7.98 11.88 7.09
CA GLN A 90 9.35 12.33 6.83
C GLN A 90 10.19 12.18 8.09
N CYS A 91 11.30 11.47 7.97
CA CYS A 91 12.28 11.24 9.03
C CYS A 91 13.53 12.11 8.89
N GLY A 92 13.60 12.94 7.85
CA GLY A 92 14.67 13.93 7.70
C GLY A 92 14.70 14.60 6.32
N TYR A 93 15.45 15.70 6.23
CA TYR A 93 15.66 16.46 5.00
C TYR A 93 17.07 17.05 4.99
N PHE A 94 17.91 16.56 4.09
CA PHE A 94 19.35 16.78 4.16
C PHE A 94 19.91 17.28 2.83
N SER A 95 20.87 18.20 2.87
CA SER A 95 21.68 18.56 1.69
C SER A 95 22.82 17.56 1.42
N ASN A 96 23.11 16.67 2.38
CA ASN A 96 24.16 15.67 2.26
C ASN A 96 23.56 14.26 2.21
N GLU A 97 23.86 13.51 1.15
CA GLU A 97 23.36 12.16 0.91
C GLU A 97 23.77 11.16 2.01
N ASN A 98 24.97 11.28 2.57
CA ASN A 98 25.43 10.39 3.64
C ASN A 98 24.57 10.53 4.90
N ASN A 99 24.14 11.75 5.24
CA ASN A 99 23.25 11.98 6.38
C ASN A 99 21.87 11.36 6.12
N ALA A 100 21.35 11.47 4.89
CA ALA A 100 20.10 10.82 4.51
C ALA A 100 20.20 9.28 4.60
N ASN A 101 21.30 8.70 4.11
CA ASN A 101 21.57 7.27 4.16
C ASN A 101 21.73 6.73 5.59
N GLN A 102 22.28 7.53 6.52
CA GLN A 102 22.35 7.18 7.94
C GLN A 102 20.95 7.03 8.55
N ILE A 103 20.04 7.98 8.29
CA ILE A 103 18.65 7.87 8.76
C ILE A 103 17.94 6.71 8.06
N LEU A 104 18.10 6.54 6.75
CA LEU A 104 17.46 5.43 6.03
C LEU A 104 17.88 4.07 6.62
N SER A 105 19.17 3.89 6.91
CA SER A 105 19.70 2.64 7.46
C SER A 105 19.16 2.30 8.86
N SER A 106 18.72 3.30 9.63
CA SER A 106 18.13 3.06 10.95
C SER A 106 16.66 2.63 10.88
N ILE A 107 16.00 2.78 9.73
CA ILE A 107 14.54 2.52 9.57
C ILE A 107 14.17 1.49 8.50
N ASN A 108 15.01 1.24 7.48
CA ASN A 108 14.67 0.44 6.29
C ASN A 108 14.29 -1.04 6.55
N GLY A 109 14.63 -1.59 7.71
CA GLY A 109 14.27 -2.95 8.09
C GLY A 109 12.86 -3.08 8.69
N LYS A 110 12.31 -1.98 9.21
CA LYS A 110 11.01 -1.95 9.90
C LYS A 110 9.91 -1.27 9.09
N TYR A 111 10.30 -0.37 8.20
CA TYR A 111 9.39 0.41 7.39
C TYR A 111 9.82 0.33 5.93
N SER A 112 8.85 0.49 5.03
CA SER A 112 9.03 0.59 3.57
C SER A 112 9.73 1.90 3.16
N ALA A 113 10.84 2.20 3.83
CA ALA A 113 11.50 3.49 3.81
C ALA A 113 12.32 3.69 2.53
N PHE A 114 12.38 4.94 2.07
CA PHE A 114 13.09 5.33 0.86
C PHE A 114 13.62 6.76 0.99
N ILE A 115 14.51 7.13 0.07
CA ILE A 115 15.00 8.50 -0.09
C ILE A 115 14.40 9.06 -1.36
N TYR A 116 13.76 10.22 -1.26
CA TYR A 116 13.32 11.00 -2.42
C TYR A 116 14.27 12.16 -2.65
N LYS A 117 14.81 12.28 -3.87
CA LYS A 117 15.67 13.40 -4.26
C LYS A 117 14.82 14.60 -4.67
N ASP A 118 14.82 15.61 -3.82
CA ASP A 118 14.12 16.87 -4.01
C ASP A 118 15.15 17.95 -4.36
N GLN A 119 15.36 18.15 -5.67
CA GLN A 119 16.40 19.01 -6.22
C GLN A 119 17.82 18.61 -5.77
N ASP A 120 18.48 19.45 -4.96
CA ASP A 120 19.80 19.24 -4.39
C ASP A 120 19.75 18.62 -2.98
N LYS A 121 18.56 18.24 -2.50
CA LYS A 121 18.33 17.70 -1.16
C LYS A 121 17.72 16.30 -1.20
N PHE A 122 17.85 15.62 -0.08
CA PHE A 122 17.44 14.23 0.13
C PHE A 122 16.42 14.19 1.27
N ARG A 123 15.19 13.80 0.94
CA ARG A 123 14.12 13.60 1.90
C ARG A 123 14.06 12.13 2.27
N VAL A 124 14.18 11.82 3.56
CA VAL A 124 14.07 10.45 4.05
C VAL A 124 12.64 10.23 4.51
N LEU A 125 11.98 9.21 3.97
CA LEU A 125 10.57 8.90 4.20
C LEU A 125 10.45 7.47 4.72
N SER A 126 9.66 7.23 5.76
CA SER A 126 9.49 5.88 6.29
C SER A 126 8.55 5.00 5.45
N GLY A 127 7.72 5.63 4.62
CA GLY A 127 6.72 4.94 3.81
C GLY A 127 5.52 5.84 3.52
N VAL A 128 4.49 5.27 2.92
CA VAL A 128 3.18 5.88 2.69
C VAL A 128 2.13 5.08 3.44
N TYR A 129 1.21 5.74 4.12
CA TYR A 129 0.27 5.14 5.06
C TYR A 129 -1.15 5.66 4.86
N GLU A 130 -2.12 4.78 5.10
CA GLU A 130 -3.52 5.12 5.36
C GLU A 130 -3.64 5.89 6.71
N SER A 131 -4.74 6.61 6.89
CA SER A 131 -4.93 7.54 8.01
C SER A 131 -4.95 6.90 9.40
N ASP A 132 -5.38 5.65 9.50
CA ASP A 132 -5.51 4.88 10.74
C ASP A 132 -4.16 4.39 11.29
N LYS A 133 -3.15 4.21 10.42
CA LYS A 133 -1.81 3.72 10.81
C LYS A 133 -0.83 4.85 11.16
N VAL A 134 -1.01 6.06 10.62
CA VAL A 134 0.05 7.08 10.65
C VAL A 134 0.45 7.52 12.06
N ASP A 135 -0.49 7.64 13.00
CA ASP A 135 -0.19 8.12 14.36
C ASP A 135 0.60 7.09 15.17
N GLN A 136 0.35 5.79 14.92
CA GLN A 136 1.17 4.72 15.49
C GLN A 136 2.60 4.81 14.95
N ILE A 137 2.78 4.93 13.63
CA ILE A 137 4.11 5.04 13.01
C ILE A 137 4.90 6.23 13.54
N VAL A 138 4.26 7.40 13.66
CA VAL A 138 4.89 8.60 14.24
C VAL A 138 5.34 8.36 15.68
N SER A 139 4.50 7.68 16.48
CA SER A 139 4.82 7.38 17.87
C SER A 139 6.01 6.40 17.98
N GLU A 140 6.04 5.37 17.16
CA GLU A 140 7.14 4.39 17.12
C GLU A 140 8.49 5.02 16.70
N LEU A 141 8.46 5.91 15.70
CA LEU A 141 9.65 6.64 15.25
C LEU A 141 10.17 7.56 16.36
N LYS A 142 9.28 8.33 17.01
CA LYS A 142 9.66 9.20 18.13
C LYS A 142 10.22 8.41 19.31
N ASN A 143 9.62 7.27 19.65
CA ASN A 143 10.13 6.36 20.68
C ASN A 143 11.50 5.76 20.33
N SER A 144 11.84 5.71 19.04
CA SER A 144 13.16 5.32 18.53
C SER A 144 14.13 6.51 18.41
N ASN A 145 13.80 7.67 18.99
CA ASN A 145 14.54 8.94 18.89
C ASN A 145 14.73 9.44 17.45
N ILE A 146 13.78 9.15 16.57
CA ILE A 146 13.77 9.66 15.20
C ILE A 146 12.80 10.83 15.14
N GLU A 147 13.32 12.03 14.86
CA GLU A 147 12.49 13.19 14.61
C GLU A 147 11.74 13.00 13.30
N CYS A 148 10.43 13.27 13.31
CA CYS A 148 9.61 13.06 12.14
C CYS A 148 8.43 14.04 12.01
N ALA A 149 8.01 14.26 10.78
CA ALA A 149 6.85 15.10 10.44
C ALA A 149 5.89 14.35 9.49
N LYS A 150 4.58 14.53 9.70
CA LYS A 150 3.54 14.02 8.80
C LYS A 150 3.37 14.96 7.62
N ILE A 151 3.23 14.40 6.43
CA ILE A 151 2.80 15.13 5.23
C ILE A 151 1.50 14.49 4.78
N LYS A 152 0.46 15.31 4.59
CA LYS A 152 -0.90 14.88 4.23
C LYS A 152 -1.15 15.09 2.73
N PHE A 153 -1.83 14.12 2.12
CA PHE A 153 -2.32 14.17 0.75
C PHE A 153 -3.81 13.89 0.73
N SER A 154 -4.60 14.79 0.14
CA SER A 154 -6.05 14.69 0.11
C SER A 154 -6.56 14.57 -1.32
N PHE A 155 -7.52 13.67 -1.53
CA PHE A 155 -8.13 13.39 -2.83
C PHE A 155 -9.63 13.65 -2.76
N ASN A 156 -10.16 14.43 -3.70
CA ASN A 156 -11.59 14.66 -3.83
C ASN A 156 -12.26 13.43 -4.48
N ASN A 157 -12.98 12.61 -3.72
CA ASN A 157 -13.62 11.41 -4.27
C ASN A 157 -14.88 11.71 -5.09
N ASP A 158 -15.34 12.97 -5.15
CA ASP A 158 -16.39 13.37 -6.09
C ASP A 158 -15.82 13.58 -7.50
N ASP A 159 -14.50 13.80 -7.64
CA ASP A 159 -13.81 13.80 -8.92
C ASP A 159 -13.45 12.35 -9.31
N LYS A 160 -13.91 11.92 -10.49
CA LYS A 160 -13.70 10.55 -10.97
C LYS A 160 -12.22 10.22 -11.19
N VAL A 161 -11.41 11.18 -11.64
CA VAL A 161 -9.98 10.99 -11.88
C VAL A 161 -9.27 10.83 -10.54
N GLU A 162 -9.48 11.74 -9.60
CA GLU A 162 -8.85 11.67 -8.27
C GLU A 162 -9.31 10.44 -7.47
N TYR A 163 -10.60 10.09 -7.56
CA TYR A 163 -11.12 8.87 -6.96
C TYR A 163 -10.44 7.61 -7.52
N GLN A 164 -10.23 7.55 -8.83
CA GLN A 164 -9.57 6.40 -9.44
C GLN A 164 -8.07 6.36 -9.10
N ILE A 165 -7.39 7.51 -9.07
CA ILE A 165 -5.99 7.60 -8.65
C ILE A 165 -5.84 7.13 -7.19
N SER A 166 -6.65 7.67 -6.27
CA SER A 166 -6.59 7.28 -4.86
C SER A 166 -6.91 5.81 -4.64
N SER A 167 -7.88 5.25 -5.35
CA SER A 167 -8.22 3.81 -5.27
C SER A 167 -7.06 2.93 -5.75
N ILE A 168 -6.38 3.32 -6.84
CA ILE A 168 -5.21 2.61 -7.33
C ILE A 168 -4.05 2.71 -6.32
N CYS A 169 -3.78 3.90 -5.78
CA CYS A 169 -2.75 4.09 -4.75
C CYS A 169 -3.01 3.24 -3.50
N ASP A 170 -4.25 3.17 -3.02
CA ASP A 170 -4.63 2.32 -1.87
C ASP A 170 -4.31 0.83 -2.14
N GLY A 171 -4.78 0.32 -3.28
CA GLY A 171 -4.50 -1.06 -3.68
C GLY A 171 -3.00 -1.33 -3.84
N TYR A 172 -2.26 -0.36 -4.37
CA TYR A 172 -0.82 -0.47 -4.57
C TYR A 172 -0.06 -0.49 -3.24
N ILE A 173 -0.38 0.41 -2.31
CA ILE A 173 0.22 0.46 -0.97
C ILE A 173 0.01 -0.88 -0.27
N ARG A 174 -1.20 -1.45 -0.33
CA ARG A 174 -1.49 -2.76 0.29
C ARG A 174 -0.72 -3.91 -0.34
N LEU A 175 -0.54 -3.90 -1.66
CA LEU A 175 0.30 -4.87 -2.36
C LEU A 175 1.75 -4.77 -1.85
N LEU A 176 2.28 -3.55 -1.73
CA LEU A 176 3.65 -3.32 -1.27
C LEU A 176 3.83 -3.65 0.22
N ASP A 177 2.87 -3.32 1.09
CA ASP A 177 2.88 -3.72 2.51
C ASP A 177 2.92 -5.25 2.65
N THR A 178 2.18 -5.95 1.80
CA THR A 178 2.19 -7.42 1.76
C THR A 178 3.56 -7.93 1.30
N ALA A 179 4.12 -7.38 0.22
CA ALA A 179 5.45 -7.75 -0.27
C ALA A 179 6.59 -7.42 0.73
N PHE A 180 6.39 -6.43 1.60
CA PHE A 180 7.36 -6.02 2.61
C PHE A 180 7.36 -6.90 3.86
N SER A 181 6.30 -7.69 4.07
CA SER A 181 6.16 -8.58 5.23
C SER A 181 7.21 -9.68 5.25
N ASP A 182 7.78 -9.98 6.42
CA ASP A 182 8.93 -10.89 6.55
C ASP A 182 8.65 -12.34 6.09
N ASP A 183 7.38 -12.76 6.15
CA ASP A 183 6.95 -14.10 5.72
C ASP A 183 6.69 -14.20 4.20
N VAL A 184 6.79 -13.10 3.47
CA VAL A 184 6.48 -13.01 2.04
C VAL A 184 7.75 -12.92 1.23
N LYS A 185 8.00 -13.92 0.38
CA LYS A 185 9.15 -13.91 -0.53
C LYS A 185 8.94 -12.95 -1.70
N SER A 186 7.77 -13.04 -2.34
CA SER A 186 7.36 -12.20 -3.45
C SER A 186 5.85 -12.27 -3.65
N ILE A 187 5.28 -11.27 -4.30
CA ILE A 187 3.87 -11.17 -4.68
C ILE A 187 3.76 -11.08 -6.20
N ASN A 188 2.93 -11.95 -6.80
CA ASN A 188 2.59 -11.86 -8.22
C ASN A 188 1.72 -10.62 -8.48
N THR A 189 1.97 -9.92 -9.59
CA THR A 189 1.31 -8.65 -9.91
C THR A 189 0.21 -8.76 -10.97
N ASP A 190 -0.06 -9.95 -11.51
CA ASP A 190 -0.96 -10.15 -12.64
C ASP A 190 -2.40 -9.76 -12.29
N ASP A 191 -2.87 -10.11 -11.09
CA ASP A 191 -4.21 -9.74 -10.62
C ASP A 191 -4.34 -8.22 -10.45
N PHE A 192 -3.32 -7.55 -9.91
CA PHE A 192 -3.31 -6.10 -9.72
C PHE A 192 -3.28 -5.35 -11.05
N LYS A 193 -2.48 -5.84 -12.01
CA LYS A 193 -2.46 -5.35 -13.40
C LYS A 193 -3.82 -5.54 -14.08
N GLY A 194 -4.40 -6.73 -13.96
CA GLY A 194 -5.71 -7.07 -14.52
C GLY A 194 -6.79 -6.13 -14.00
N TRP A 195 -6.90 -6.02 -12.67
CA TRP A 195 -7.84 -5.11 -12.01
C TRP A 195 -7.68 -3.66 -12.50
N THR A 196 -6.45 -3.14 -12.54
CA THR A 196 -6.19 -1.75 -12.97
C THR A 196 -6.61 -1.51 -14.43
N ASN A 197 -6.46 -2.50 -15.30
CA ASN A 197 -6.88 -2.45 -16.70
C ASN A 197 -8.40 -2.51 -16.88
N GLU A 198 -9.12 -3.14 -15.97
CA GLU A 198 -10.58 -3.27 -15.99
C GLU A 198 -11.32 -2.02 -15.47
N LEU A 199 -10.61 -1.11 -14.77
CA LEU A 199 -11.19 0.14 -14.27
C LEU A 199 -11.73 1.03 -15.40
N GLU A 200 -12.79 1.81 -15.11
CA GLU A 200 -13.43 2.74 -16.04
C GLU A 200 -12.39 3.59 -16.79
N LYS A 201 -12.48 3.62 -18.12
CA LYS A 201 -11.60 4.44 -18.96
C LYS A 201 -12.06 5.89 -18.92
N ILE A 202 -11.31 6.72 -18.20
CA ILE A 202 -11.51 8.16 -18.13
C ILE A 202 -10.55 8.81 -19.13
N SER A 203 -11.07 9.65 -20.02
CA SER A 203 -10.29 10.27 -21.13
C SER A 203 -10.16 11.78 -21.03
N ALA A 204 -10.78 12.40 -20.03
CA ALA A 204 -10.74 13.84 -19.79
C ALA A 204 -10.92 14.12 -18.30
N GLY A 205 -10.38 15.25 -17.85
CA GLY A 205 -10.43 15.67 -16.45
C GLY A 205 -9.11 16.32 -16.04
N GLU A 206 -9.13 17.06 -14.94
CA GLU A 206 -7.89 17.52 -14.32
C GLU A 206 -7.07 16.30 -13.91
N LYS A 207 -5.73 16.34 -14.06
CA LYS A 207 -4.82 15.26 -13.66
C LYS A 207 -5.03 13.90 -14.37
N VAL A 208 -5.79 13.86 -15.48
CA VAL A 208 -5.98 12.61 -16.27
C VAL A 208 -4.66 12.02 -16.76
N ASP A 209 -3.66 12.86 -17.05
CA ASP A 209 -2.32 12.41 -17.43
C ASP A 209 -1.62 11.68 -16.27
N ILE A 210 -1.84 12.10 -15.03
CA ILE A 210 -1.31 11.43 -13.84
C ILE A 210 -1.93 10.03 -13.71
N LEU A 211 -3.25 9.92 -13.89
CA LEU A 211 -3.95 8.64 -13.90
C LEU A 211 -3.43 7.70 -15.00
N ASN A 212 -3.22 8.23 -16.21
CA ASN A 212 -2.69 7.45 -17.32
C ASN A 212 -1.27 6.95 -17.03
N ASN A 213 -0.39 7.81 -16.54
CA ASN A 213 0.98 7.44 -16.15
C ASN A 213 0.99 6.38 -15.05
N LEU A 214 0.10 6.50 -14.05
CA LEU A 214 -0.05 5.52 -12.97
C LEU A 214 -0.49 4.15 -13.50
N LYS A 215 -1.50 4.11 -14.39
CA LYS A 215 -1.95 2.87 -15.03
C LYS A 215 -0.87 2.25 -15.91
N GLU A 216 -0.14 3.08 -16.66
CA GLU A 216 0.96 2.63 -17.50
C GLU A 216 2.08 2.00 -16.65
N HIS A 217 2.49 2.65 -15.57
CA HIS A 217 3.48 2.09 -14.63
C HIS A 217 3.02 0.73 -14.09
N ILE A 218 1.77 0.63 -13.66
CA ILE A 218 1.20 -0.64 -13.15
C ILE A 218 1.24 -1.74 -14.20
N SER A 219 0.85 -1.42 -15.44
CA SER A 219 0.87 -2.38 -16.55
C SER A 219 2.28 -2.93 -16.82
N ASN A 220 3.31 -2.13 -16.53
CA ASN A 220 4.72 -2.43 -16.73
C ASN A 220 5.43 -3.00 -15.50
N LEU A 221 4.72 -3.21 -14.37
CA LEU A 221 5.32 -3.80 -13.18
C LEU A 221 5.97 -5.15 -13.50
N ALA A 222 7.03 -5.49 -12.76
CA ALA A 222 7.60 -6.83 -12.80
C ALA A 222 6.52 -7.89 -12.49
N ALA A 223 6.66 -9.09 -13.05
CA ALA A 223 5.71 -10.20 -12.80
C ALA A 223 5.57 -10.54 -11.31
N GLU A 224 6.65 -10.32 -10.55
CA GLU A 224 6.68 -10.45 -9.10
C GLU A 224 7.37 -9.24 -8.47
N ILE A 225 6.92 -8.86 -7.28
CA ILE A 225 7.52 -7.83 -6.43
C ILE A 225 7.95 -8.50 -5.12
N SER A 226 9.22 -8.36 -4.74
CA SER A 226 9.77 -8.77 -3.45
C SER A 226 10.06 -7.55 -2.57
N LYS A 227 10.45 -7.80 -1.31
CA LYS A 227 10.78 -6.76 -0.32
C LYS A 227 11.82 -5.76 -0.83
N GLU A 228 12.77 -6.21 -1.64
CA GLU A 228 13.83 -5.39 -2.22
C GLU A 228 13.32 -4.39 -3.26
N ASN A 229 12.17 -4.66 -3.88
CA ASN A 229 11.55 -3.75 -4.85
C ASN A 229 10.74 -2.64 -4.17
N VAL A 230 10.20 -2.92 -2.97
CA VAL A 230 9.25 -2.04 -2.27
C VAL A 230 9.71 -0.58 -2.14
N PRO A 231 10.97 -0.26 -1.77
CA PRO A 231 11.39 1.14 -1.65
C PRO A 231 11.24 1.95 -2.94
N ALA A 232 11.59 1.37 -4.09
CA ALA A 232 11.49 2.04 -5.39
C ALA A 232 10.02 2.26 -5.79
N GLU A 233 9.16 1.28 -5.55
CA GLU A 233 7.74 1.39 -5.84
C GLU A 233 7.03 2.36 -4.88
N MET A 234 7.45 2.43 -3.61
CA MET A 234 6.95 3.44 -2.66
C MET A 234 7.38 4.86 -3.07
N GLU A 235 8.60 5.03 -3.57
CA GLU A 235 9.06 6.32 -4.12
C GLU A 235 8.20 6.75 -5.33
N TYR A 236 7.82 5.80 -6.18
CA TYR A 236 6.90 6.05 -7.29
C TYR A 236 5.52 6.52 -6.79
N ILE A 237 4.91 5.80 -5.84
CA ILE A 237 3.63 6.20 -5.24
C ILE A 237 3.74 7.62 -4.66
N TYR A 238 4.81 7.91 -3.91
CA TYR A 238 5.03 9.25 -3.36
C TYR A 238 5.11 10.34 -4.44
N THR A 239 5.75 10.05 -5.58
CA THR A 239 5.81 10.97 -6.73
C THR A 239 4.43 11.28 -7.28
N ILE A 240 3.52 10.30 -7.32
CA ILE A 240 2.11 10.53 -7.67
C ILE A 240 1.43 11.41 -6.62
N LEU A 241 1.59 11.09 -5.34
CA LEU A 241 0.95 11.80 -4.23
C LEU A 241 1.35 13.28 -4.13
N LEU A 242 2.57 13.65 -4.55
CA LEU A 242 3.01 15.05 -4.55
C LEU A 242 2.09 16.00 -5.34
N ASN A 243 1.30 15.48 -6.29
CA ASN A 243 0.32 16.26 -7.06
C ASN A 243 -0.98 16.56 -6.29
N PHE A 244 -1.09 16.07 -5.05
CA PHE A 244 -2.27 16.15 -4.17
C PHE A 244 -1.90 16.59 -2.75
N LYS A 245 -0.73 17.22 -2.62
CA LYS A 245 -0.25 17.72 -1.34
C LYS A 245 -1.11 18.90 -0.90
N ASP A 246 -1.63 18.85 0.32
CA ASP A 246 -2.31 20.00 0.92
C ASP A 246 -1.29 21.16 1.05
N ILE A 247 -1.66 22.35 0.58
CA ILE A 247 -0.85 23.59 0.66
C ILE A 247 -1.11 24.27 2.00
#